data_AF-A0A3M6TFP7-F1
#
_entry.id   AF-A0A3M6TFP7-F1
#
_cell.length_a   1.000
_cell.length_b   1.000
_cell.length_c   1.000
_cell.angle_alpha   90.00
_cell.angle_beta   90.00
_cell.angle_gamma   90.00
#
_symmetry.space_group_name_H-M   'P 1'
#
loop_
_entity.id
_entity.type
_entity.pdbx_description
1 polymer ?
#
loop_
_entity_poly.entity_id
_entity_poly.type
_entity_poly.pdbx_seq_one_letter_code
_entity_poly.pdbx_strand_id
1 'polypeptide(L)'
;IQEQRKGCTSHHNLTIHIRKRRTGKMRPGTGFQNRAYRSFMVSGCYKILKNGFHPQQPILIEHCCLMAMGNSWDIVVKCRQHSNQRKRIKNWQDVMEVYPEAKVERKHNDIELTLPVLTENLEVAAFGVPKENDQKRMQMAIFGKDPKQGCNWKIRVYLIDDSTKAFKVVCEKEAEKGNRQLTTLSGLFVSNSKGNIRIEFTDLDPGWQIKGDKVKIIYIKDAWNSPENSANFPFCVFEVSHVDRTKQQFFCGITVSHDDDSANTEMVAFFKQNRGVRIKLPQKRKNSPTKPPHDNNVEVYGFKI
;
A
#
# COMPACT_ATOMS: atom_id res chain seq x y z
N ILE A 1 58.91 -0.29 21.72
CA ILE A 1 58.45 -1.39 22.59
C ILE A 1 57.10 -0.98 23.18
N GLN A 2 56.08 -1.74 22.77
CA GLN A 2 54.75 -1.96 23.37
C GLN A 2 53.95 -0.78 23.94
N GLU A 3 53.04 -0.35 23.08
CA GLU A 3 51.61 -0.15 23.33
C GLU A 3 51.02 -1.04 24.45
N GLN A 4 50.53 -0.40 25.52
CA GLN A 4 49.47 -0.92 26.38
C GLN A 4 48.63 0.26 26.89
N ARG A 5 47.42 0.44 26.34
CA ARG A 5 46.34 1.12 27.06
C ARG A 5 45.07 0.28 27.00
N LYS A 6 44.87 -0.36 28.15
CA LYS A 6 43.66 -0.86 28.81
C LYS A 6 42.34 -0.52 28.10
N GLY A 7 41.61 -1.59 27.81
CA GLY A 7 40.19 -1.52 27.46
C GLY A 7 39.34 -0.99 28.61
N CYS A 8 38.25 -0.32 28.23
CA CYS A 8 37.09 -0.14 29.08
C CYS A 8 35.86 -0.49 28.23
N THR A 9 35.31 -1.66 28.51
CA THR A 9 34.04 -2.16 28.01
C THR A 9 32.91 -1.37 28.65
N SER A 10 32.13 -0.67 27.82
CA SER A 10 30.85 -0.09 28.22
C SER A 10 29.77 -0.62 27.28
N HIS A 11 29.19 -1.77 27.66
CA HIS A 11 27.94 -2.25 27.11
C HIS A 11 26.83 -1.27 27.50
N HIS A 12 26.29 -0.53 26.53
CA HIS A 12 25.00 0.12 26.69
C HIS A 12 23.93 -0.76 26.06
N ASN A 13 23.29 -1.56 26.92
CA ASN A 13 22.08 -2.30 26.60
C ASN A 13 20.95 -1.29 26.33
N LEU A 14 20.68 -1.02 25.05
CA LEU A 14 19.52 -0.25 24.64
C LEU A 14 18.25 -1.10 24.83
N THR A 15 17.60 -0.94 25.97
CA THR A 15 16.30 -1.57 26.26
C THR A 15 15.19 -0.78 25.57
N ILE A 16 14.66 -1.30 24.45
CA ILE A 16 13.53 -0.70 23.74
C ILE A 16 12.22 -1.12 24.43
N HIS A 17 11.63 -0.23 25.22
CA HIS A 17 10.29 -0.43 25.77
C HIS A 17 9.22 -0.14 24.71
N ILE A 18 8.72 -1.18 24.05
CA ILE A 18 7.53 -1.09 23.19
C ILE A 18 6.28 -1.08 24.08
N ARG A 19 5.76 0.12 24.39
CA ARG A 19 4.49 0.27 25.12
C ARG A 19 3.32 0.17 24.13
N LYS A 20 2.69 -1.01 24.07
CA LYS A 20 1.44 -1.24 23.32
C LYS A 20 0.32 -0.43 23.99
N ARG A 21 -0.08 0.71 23.39
CA ARG A 21 -1.27 1.45 23.85
C ARG A 21 -2.51 0.57 23.60
N ARG A 22 -3.19 0.19 24.68
CA ARG A 22 -4.54 -0.37 24.64
C ARG A 22 -5.47 0.69 24.02
N THR A 23 -6.13 0.33 22.94
CA THR A 23 -7.24 1.09 22.36
C THR A 23 -8.41 1.06 23.35
N GLY A 24 -8.59 2.15 24.08
CA GLY A 24 -9.78 2.35 24.91
C GLY A 24 -11.03 2.44 24.02
N LYS A 25 -12.09 1.72 24.39
CA LYS A 25 -13.45 1.91 23.87
C LYS A 25 -13.84 3.37 24.07
N MET A 26 -13.96 4.15 23.00
CA MET A 26 -14.70 5.41 23.04
C MET A 26 -16.19 5.09 22.89
N ARG A 27 -16.98 5.50 23.88
CA ARG A 27 -18.45 5.50 23.80
C ARG A 27 -18.91 6.60 22.83
N PRO A 28 -20.05 6.40 22.14
CA PRO A 28 -20.56 7.37 21.18
C PRO A 28 -21.20 8.55 21.92
N GLY A 29 -20.61 9.73 21.76
CA GLY A 29 -21.25 10.99 22.13
C GLY A 29 -22.29 11.34 21.09
N THR A 30 -23.54 11.34 21.52
CA THR A 30 -24.72 11.86 20.83
C THR A 30 -24.55 13.31 20.43
N GLY A 31 -24.77 13.57 19.14
CA GLY A 31 -24.82 14.90 18.55
C GLY A 31 -25.18 14.78 17.08
N PHE A 32 -26.47 14.58 16.79
CA PHE A 32 -27.02 14.77 15.45
C PHE A 32 -26.85 16.26 15.10
N GLN A 33 -25.83 16.58 14.32
CA GLN A 33 -25.66 17.88 13.68
C GLN A 33 -25.36 17.67 12.20
N ASN A 34 -26.22 18.29 11.36
CA ASN A 34 -26.12 18.59 9.94
C ASN A 34 -25.09 17.82 9.10
N ARG A 35 -25.53 17.22 7.98
CA ARG A 35 -24.65 16.75 6.88
C ARG A 35 -23.88 17.95 6.28
N ALA A 36 -22.88 18.44 7.00
CA ALA A 36 -21.86 19.33 6.45
C ALA A 36 -21.08 18.51 5.41
N TYR A 37 -21.04 19.01 4.19
CA TYR A 37 -20.23 18.49 3.12
C TYR A 37 -18.78 18.33 3.60
N ARG A 38 -18.34 17.08 3.84
CA ARG A 38 -16.99 16.82 4.33
C ARG A 38 -16.01 17.03 3.18
N SER A 39 -15.07 17.97 3.34
CA SER A 39 -13.94 18.12 2.43
C SER A 39 -12.84 17.11 2.76
N PHE A 40 -12.27 16.48 1.74
CA PHE A 40 -11.15 15.55 1.85
C PHE A 40 -9.90 16.16 1.24
N MET A 41 -8.72 15.86 1.80
CA MET A 41 -7.49 16.18 1.10
C MET A 41 -7.39 15.27 -0.13
N VAL A 42 -7.10 15.86 -1.29
CA VAL A 42 -7.05 15.16 -2.59
C VAL A 42 -5.71 15.35 -3.30
N SER A 43 -4.74 15.99 -2.63
CA SER A 43 -3.36 16.14 -3.08
C SER A 43 -2.38 15.75 -1.97
N GLY A 44 -1.08 15.66 -2.29
CA GLY A 44 -0.05 15.74 -1.26
C GLY A 44 0.05 17.13 -0.63
N CYS A 45 0.75 17.25 0.50
CA CYS A 45 1.09 18.54 1.11
C CYS A 45 2.38 19.11 0.51
N TYR A 46 2.33 20.33 -0.02
CA TYR A 46 3.47 21.03 -0.60
C TYR A 46 4.01 22.05 0.39
N LYS A 47 5.33 22.04 0.59
CA LYS A 47 6.01 23.03 1.42
C LYS A 47 6.57 24.11 0.52
N ILE A 48 6.26 25.35 0.86
CA ILE A 48 6.66 26.53 0.12
C ILE A 48 7.51 27.37 1.06
N LEU A 49 8.71 27.70 0.62
CA LEU A 49 9.63 28.49 1.42
C LEU A 49 9.36 29.98 1.21
N LYS A 50 9.59 30.77 2.26
CA LYS A 50 9.62 32.23 2.15
C LYS A 50 10.63 32.65 1.09
N ASN A 51 10.27 33.64 0.29
CA ASN A 51 10.97 34.04 -0.95
C ASN A 51 11.48 35.49 -0.93
N GLY A 52 11.46 36.16 0.24
CA GLY A 52 12.05 37.49 0.38
C GLY A 52 11.28 38.53 -0.43
N PHE A 53 11.88 39.08 -1.50
CA PHE A 53 11.26 40.10 -2.36
C PHE A 53 10.96 39.62 -3.79
N HIS A 54 11.22 38.35 -4.11
CA HIS A 54 11.04 37.85 -5.47
C HIS A 54 9.67 37.18 -5.62
N PRO A 55 8.90 37.41 -6.70
CA PRO A 55 7.67 36.68 -6.96
C PRO A 55 7.91 35.17 -7.01
N GLN A 56 6.96 34.36 -6.52
CA GLN A 56 7.07 32.91 -6.69
C GLN A 56 6.76 32.51 -8.13
N GLN A 57 7.48 31.50 -8.62
CA GLN A 57 7.03 30.77 -9.79
C GLN A 57 5.72 30.03 -9.45
N PRO A 58 4.81 29.86 -10.43
CA PRO A 58 3.61 29.07 -10.23
C PRO A 58 3.93 27.66 -9.73
N ILE A 59 3.13 27.19 -8.78
CA ILE A 59 3.29 25.91 -8.12
C ILE A 59 2.25 24.95 -8.69
N LEU A 60 2.71 23.80 -9.17
CA LEU A 60 1.83 22.75 -9.67
C LEU A 60 1.46 21.78 -8.54
N ILE A 61 0.18 21.70 -8.22
CA ILE A 61 -0.38 20.81 -7.20
C ILE A 61 -1.13 19.68 -7.91
N GLU A 62 -0.52 18.49 -7.97
CA GLU A 62 -1.15 17.27 -8.48
C GLU A 62 -2.30 16.85 -7.55
N HIS A 63 -3.48 16.53 -8.09
CA HIS A 63 -4.61 16.01 -7.32
C HIS A 63 -5.18 14.72 -7.90
N CYS A 64 -5.82 13.92 -7.06
CA CYS A 64 -6.39 12.63 -7.46
C CYS A 64 -7.86 12.69 -7.88
N CYS A 65 -8.56 13.83 -7.82
CA CYS A 65 -9.94 13.90 -8.32
C CYS A 65 -10.04 13.50 -9.80
N LEU A 66 -11.09 12.77 -10.18
CA LEU A 66 -11.43 12.52 -11.58
C LEU A 66 -12.23 13.73 -12.11
N MET A 67 -11.67 14.47 -13.07
CA MET A 67 -12.28 15.68 -13.64
C MET A 67 -12.93 15.41 -15.01
N ALA A 68 -13.56 14.24 -15.17
CA ALA A 68 -14.24 13.83 -16.40
C ALA A 68 -15.77 14.05 -16.31
N MET A 69 -16.47 13.95 -17.44
CA MET A 69 -17.94 14.04 -17.48
C MET A 69 -18.57 13.08 -16.45
N GLY A 70 -19.56 13.55 -15.71
CA GLY A 70 -20.21 12.79 -14.63
C GLY A 70 -19.59 13.00 -13.25
N ASN A 71 -18.43 13.64 -13.15
CA ASN A 71 -17.81 14.04 -11.88
C ASN A 71 -17.91 15.55 -11.69
N SER A 72 -18.18 16.00 -10.47
CA SER A 72 -18.41 17.42 -10.18
C SER A 72 -17.84 17.85 -8.82
N TRP A 73 -16.59 17.46 -8.59
CA TRP A 73 -15.79 17.88 -7.43
C TRP A 73 -15.71 19.39 -7.32
N ASP A 74 -15.96 19.92 -6.13
CA ASP A 74 -15.53 21.27 -5.78
C ASP A 74 -14.18 21.23 -5.06
N ILE A 75 -13.14 21.83 -5.65
CA ILE A 75 -11.76 21.73 -5.17
C ILE A 75 -11.22 23.09 -4.72
N VAL A 76 -10.98 23.24 -3.44
CA VAL A 76 -10.38 24.46 -2.86
C VAL A 76 -8.92 24.21 -2.48
N VAL A 77 -8.06 25.19 -2.75
CA VAL A 77 -6.67 25.14 -2.26
C VAL A 77 -6.65 25.77 -0.89
N LYS A 78 -6.15 25.03 0.10
CA LYS A 78 -6.00 25.53 1.45
C LYS A 78 -4.54 25.64 1.83
N CYS A 79 -4.25 26.56 2.73
CA CYS A 79 -2.92 26.78 3.27
C CYS A 79 -2.91 26.77 4.80
N ARG A 80 -1.72 26.59 5.36
CA ARG A 80 -1.41 26.82 6.77
C ARG A 80 0.04 27.23 6.92
N GLN A 81 0.36 27.98 7.97
CA GLN A 81 1.74 28.27 8.32
C GLN A 81 2.52 26.98 8.57
N HIS A 82 3.71 26.86 7.98
CA HIS A 82 4.59 25.74 8.26
C HIS A 82 5.17 25.88 9.67
N SER A 83 4.90 24.91 10.54
CA SER A 83 5.44 24.87 11.89
C SER A 83 6.26 23.60 12.12
N ASN A 84 7.48 23.79 12.62
CA ASN A 84 8.34 22.70 13.09
C ASN A 84 7.93 22.13 14.45
N GLN A 85 6.87 22.67 15.07
CA GLN A 85 6.40 22.19 16.36
C GLN A 85 5.81 20.77 16.25
N ARG A 86 6.04 19.95 17.29
CA ARG A 86 5.54 18.56 17.39
C ARG A 86 4.01 18.44 17.23
N LYS A 87 3.26 19.52 17.45
CA LYS A 87 1.81 19.59 17.19
C LYS A 87 1.58 20.52 15.99
N ARG A 88 1.41 19.94 14.80
CA ARG A 88 1.01 20.70 13.61
C ARG A 88 -0.35 21.36 13.84
N ILE A 89 -0.47 22.62 13.45
CA ILE A 89 -1.73 23.34 13.43
C ILE A 89 -2.63 22.64 12.41
N LYS A 90 -3.81 22.16 12.84
CA LYS A 90 -4.76 21.45 11.97
C LYS A 90 -5.66 22.40 11.17
N ASN A 91 -5.53 23.70 11.39
CA ASN A 91 -6.42 24.71 10.84
C ASN A 91 -5.93 25.11 9.44
N TRP A 92 -6.35 24.33 8.45
CA TRP A 92 -6.25 24.69 7.04
C TRP A 92 -7.26 25.80 6.72
N GLN A 93 -6.79 26.88 6.09
CA GLN A 93 -7.60 28.05 5.69
C GLN A 93 -7.59 28.17 4.16
N ASP A 94 -8.62 28.77 3.57
CA ASP A 94 -8.62 28.99 2.13
C ASP A 94 -7.45 29.90 1.74
N VAL A 95 -6.70 29.53 0.70
CA VAL A 95 -5.54 30.30 0.26
C VAL A 95 -5.93 31.69 -0.21
N MET A 96 -7.11 31.85 -0.81
CA MET A 96 -7.62 33.13 -1.31
C MET A 96 -8.13 34.04 -0.20
N GLU A 97 -8.53 33.47 0.94
CA GLU A 97 -8.89 34.25 2.14
C GLU A 97 -7.64 34.79 2.84
N VAL A 98 -6.58 33.98 2.92
CA VAL A 98 -5.30 34.37 3.56
C VAL A 98 -4.47 35.27 2.62
N TYR A 99 -4.52 34.99 1.32
CA TYR A 99 -3.79 35.70 0.27
C TYR A 99 -4.74 36.08 -0.87
N PRO A 100 -5.45 37.24 -0.78
CA PRO A 100 -6.42 37.66 -1.79
C PRO A 100 -5.85 37.85 -3.20
N GLU A 101 -4.54 38.11 -3.31
CA GLU A 101 -3.81 38.25 -4.57
C GLU A 101 -3.37 36.91 -5.19
N ALA A 102 -3.58 35.79 -4.49
CA ALA A 102 -3.27 34.48 -5.05
C ALA A 102 -4.12 34.21 -6.30
N LYS A 103 -3.61 33.38 -7.20
CA LYS A 103 -4.36 32.90 -8.37
C LYS A 103 -4.37 31.39 -8.36
N VAL A 104 -5.56 30.81 -8.53
CA VAL A 104 -5.78 29.37 -8.54
C VAL A 104 -6.42 29.00 -9.88
N GLU A 105 -5.66 28.35 -10.74
CA GLU A 105 -6.15 27.84 -12.02
C GLU A 105 -6.24 26.31 -11.97
N ARG A 106 -7.45 25.78 -12.14
CA ARG A 106 -7.70 24.33 -12.15
C ARG A 106 -7.46 23.81 -13.57
N LYS A 107 -6.48 22.92 -13.73
CA LYS A 107 -6.25 22.11 -14.93
C LYS A 107 -6.88 20.72 -14.72
N HIS A 108 -6.64 19.80 -15.65
CA HIS A 108 -7.28 18.47 -15.61
C HIS A 108 -6.84 17.61 -14.41
N ASN A 109 -5.52 17.50 -14.18
CA ASN A 109 -4.94 16.67 -13.12
C ASN A 109 -4.20 17.48 -12.05
N ASP A 110 -4.09 18.79 -12.28
CA ASP A 110 -3.25 19.68 -11.51
C ASP A 110 -3.96 21.01 -11.24
N ILE A 111 -3.54 21.67 -10.17
CA ILE A 111 -3.90 23.05 -9.89
C ILE A 111 -2.63 23.89 -9.97
N GLU A 112 -2.65 24.91 -10.80
CA GLU A 112 -1.61 25.92 -10.83
C GLU A 112 -1.93 27.00 -9.81
N LEU A 113 -1.06 27.14 -8.81
CA LEU A 113 -1.17 28.11 -7.74
C LEU A 113 -0.08 29.17 -7.89
N THR A 114 -0.47 30.42 -8.06
CA THR A 114 0.44 31.57 -7.96
C THR A 114 0.19 32.27 -6.64
N LEU A 115 1.23 32.45 -5.85
CA LEU A 115 1.17 33.14 -4.56
C LEU A 115 1.88 34.50 -4.63
N PRO A 116 1.45 35.47 -3.80
CA PRO A 116 2.21 36.68 -3.60
C PRO A 116 3.54 36.38 -2.87
N VAL A 117 4.31 37.43 -2.63
CA VAL A 117 5.54 37.32 -1.82
C VAL A 117 5.20 36.82 -0.41
N LEU A 118 5.85 35.73 0.01
CA LEU A 118 5.65 35.12 1.30
C LEU A 118 6.68 35.60 2.31
N THR A 119 6.19 36.13 3.44
CA THR A 119 7.00 36.50 4.61
C THR A 119 7.38 35.28 5.46
N GLU A 120 6.65 34.19 5.34
CA GLU A 120 6.78 32.97 6.14
C GLU A 120 6.69 31.70 5.27
N ASN A 121 7.17 30.57 5.80
CA ASN A 121 7.03 29.28 5.13
C ASN A 121 5.58 28.80 5.20
N LEU A 122 5.07 28.28 4.10
CA LEU A 122 3.68 27.86 3.95
C LEU A 122 3.59 26.37 3.60
N GLU A 123 2.54 25.71 4.10
CA GLU A 123 2.10 24.42 3.60
C GLU A 123 0.79 24.62 2.81
N VAL A 124 0.71 24.05 1.62
CA VAL A 124 -0.49 24.08 0.77
C VAL A 124 -0.92 22.68 0.35
N ALA A 125 -2.22 22.47 0.20
CA ALA A 125 -2.81 21.26 -0.34
C ALA A 125 -4.19 21.56 -0.95
N ALA A 126 -4.61 20.72 -1.90
CA ALA A 126 -5.95 20.75 -2.47
C ALA A 126 -6.91 19.91 -1.63
N PHE A 127 -8.13 20.44 -1.45
CA PHE A 127 -9.22 19.79 -0.73
C PHE A 127 -10.45 19.71 -1.63
N GLY A 128 -10.94 18.50 -1.85
CA GLY A 128 -12.12 18.22 -2.66
C GLY A 128 -13.35 17.96 -1.79
N VAL A 129 -14.48 18.56 -2.17
CA VAL A 129 -15.81 18.17 -1.70
C VAL A 129 -16.45 17.33 -2.81
N PRO A 130 -16.57 16.01 -2.62
CA PRO A 130 -17.23 15.16 -3.59
C PRO A 130 -18.74 15.32 -3.51
N LYS A 131 -19.40 15.22 -4.66
CA LYS A 131 -20.83 14.91 -4.76
C LYS A 131 -21.05 13.40 -4.74
N GLU A 132 -22.30 13.00 -4.95
CA GLU A 132 -22.67 11.60 -5.06
C GLU A 132 -22.05 11.00 -6.32
N ASN A 133 -21.47 9.80 -6.20
CA ASN A 133 -20.80 9.06 -7.29
C ASN A 133 -19.53 9.69 -7.87
N ASP A 134 -19.08 10.85 -7.35
CA ASP A 134 -17.78 11.40 -7.71
C ASP A 134 -16.68 10.38 -7.41
N GLN A 135 -15.73 10.28 -8.34
CA GLN A 135 -14.64 9.32 -8.29
C GLN A 135 -13.29 10.03 -8.11
N LYS A 136 -12.35 9.31 -7.51
CA LYS A 136 -10.94 9.69 -7.51
C LYS A 136 -10.09 8.63 -8.19
N ARG A 137 -9.00 9.08 -8.78
CA ARG A 137 -7.98 8.30 -9.47
C ARG A 137 -6.99 7.75 -8.44
N MET A 138 -6.91 6.44 -8.34
CA MET A 138 -5.92 5.75 -7.53
C MET A 138 -5.08 4.83 -8.39
N GLN A 139 -3.94 4.41 -7.88
CA GLN A 139 -3.04 3.46 -8.53
C GLN A 139 -2.73 2.32 -7.58
N MET A 140 -2.76 1.11 -8.13
CA MET A 140 -2.21 -0.08 -7.49
C MET A 140 -0.70 -0.09 -7.67
N ALA A 141 0.04 -0.16 -6.56
CA ALA A 141 1.50 -0.25 -6.55
C ALA A 141 1.95 -1.48 -5.74
N ILE A 142 2.70 -2.38 -6.37
CA ILE A 142 3.06 -3.68 -5.78
C ILE A 142 4.55 -3.72 -5.48
N PHE A 143 4.88 -4.06 -4.24
CA PHE A 143 6.25 -4.09 -3.72
C PHE A 143 6.58 -5.41 -3.02
N GLY A 144 7.85 -5.81 -3.09
CA GLY A 144 8.37 -6.95 -2.35
C GLY A 144 9.88 -7.06 -2.47
N LYS A 145 10.48 -7.96 -1.67
CA LYS A 145 11.90 -8.31 -1.81
C LYS A 145 12.12 -9.20 -3.02
N ASP A 146 13.36 -9.38 -3.41
CA ASP A 146 13.72 -10.51 -4.27
C ASP A 146 13.31 -11.84 -3.60
N PRO A 147 12.50 -12.67 -4.28
CA PRO A 147 12.09 -13.94 -3.72
C PRO A 147 13.26 -14.93 -3.65
N LYS A 148 13.26 -15.75 -2.61
CA LYS A 148 14.28 -16.79 -2.37
C LYS A 148 13.62 -18.14 -2.25
N GLN A 149 14.16 -19.15 -2.94
CA GLN A 149 13.56 -20.48 -2.95
C GLN A 149 13.49 -21.06 -1.53
N GLY A 150 12.36 -21.71 -1.20
CA GLY A 150 12.12 -22.28 0.12
C GLY A 150 11.71 -21.27 1.20
N CYS A 151 11.70 -19.97 0.91
CA CYS A 151 11.17 -18.94 1.79
C CYS A 151 9.77 -18.50 1.32
N ASN A 152 8.94 -18.05 2.27
CA ASN A 152 7.71 -17.36 1.91
C ASN A 152 8.05 -15.95 1.41
N TRP A 153 7.34 -15.50 0.41
CA TRP A 153 7.54 -14.21 -0.22
C TRP A 153 6.41 -13.26 0.17
N LYS A 154 6.78 -12.13 0.79
CA LYS A 154 5.82 -11.11 1.23
C LYS A 154 5.66 -10.04 0.16
N ILE A 155 4.42 -9.83 -0.26
CA ILE A 155 4.03 -8.92 -1.31
C ILE A 155 3.11 -7.88 -0.71
N ARG A 156 3.45 -6.60 -0.89
CA ARG A 156 2.71 -5.45 -0.39
C ARG A 156 1.99 -4.81 -1.56
N VAL A 157 0.67 -4.77 -1.51
CA VAL A 157 -0.15 -4.12 -2.53
C VAL A 157 -0.70 -2.84 -1.91
N TYR A 158 -0.19 -1.70 -2.38
CA TYR A 158 -0.63 -0.36 -1.98
C TYR A 158 -1.71 0.14 -2.93
N LEU A 159 -2.65 0.90 -2.40
CA LEU A 159 -3.54 1.76 -3.18
C LEU A 159 -3.17 3.21 -2.88
N ILE A 160 -2.58 3.88 -3.85
CA ILE A 160 -2.04 5.25 -3.72
C ILE A 160 -2.85 6.22 -4.55
N ASP A 161 -2.81 7.51 -4.19
CA ASP A 161 -3.35 8.55 -5.08
C ASP A 161 -2.56 8.59 -6.38
N ASP A 162 -3.26 8.80 -7.50
CA ASP A 162 -2.64 8.99 -8.83
C ASP A 162 -1.88 10.31 -8.91
N SER A 163 -0.67 10.32 -8.36
CA SER A 163 0.26 11.45 -8.36
C SER A 163 1.70 10.97 -8.26
N THR A 164 2.61 11.71 -8.89
CA THR A 164 4.05 11.41 -8.85
C THR A 164 4.59 11.44 -7.42
N LYS A 165 4.09 12.39 -6.62
CA LYS A 165 4.49 12.55 -5.22
C LYS A 165 4.10 11.37 -4.35
N ALA A 166 2.88 10.85 -4.49
CA ALA A 166 2.42 9.68 -3.75
C ALA A 166 3.29 8.45 -4.03
N PHE A 167 3.58 8.22 -5.31
CA PHE A 167 4.40 7.10 -5.74
C PHE A 167 5.84 7.19 -5.22
N LYS A 168 6.49 8.37 -5.35
CA LYS A 168 7.87 8.59 -4.87
C LYS A 168 8.03 8.28 -3.39
N VAL A 169 7.13 8.79 -2.54
CA VAL A 169 7.20 8.57 -1.08
C VAL A 169 7.03 7.10 -0.72
N VAL A 170 6.15 6.38 -1.40
CA VAL A 170 5.96 4.94 -1.15
C VAL A 170 7.19 4.15 -1.61
N CYS A 171 7.79 4.51 -2.75
CA CYS A 171 9.04 3.92 -3.24
C CYS A 171 10.18 4.10 -2.23
N GLU A 172 10.39 5.31 -1.71
CA GLU A 172 11.42 5.59 -0.69
C GLU A 172 11.20 4.73 0.57
N LYS A 173 9.96 4.70 1.07
CA LYS A 173 9.58 3.93 2.27
C LYS A 173 9.75 2.41 2.09
N GLU A 174 9.54 1.89 0.88
CA GLU A 174 9.71 0.47 0.59
C GLU A 174 11.19 0.12 0.32
N ALA A 175 11.95 1.03 -0.28
CA ALA A 175 13.39 0.90 -0.46
C ALA A 175 14.12 0.80 0.89
N GLU A 176 13.71 1.59 1.90
CA GLU A 176 14.23 1.51 3.28
C GLU A 176 14.06 0.10 3.91
N LYS A 177 13.07 -0.67 3.45
CA LYS A 177 12.81 -2.04 3.89
C LYS A 177 13.55 -3.08 3.05
N GLY A 178 14.27 -2.65 2.01
CA GLY A 178 14.90 -3.49 0.99
C GLY A 178 13.88 -4.13 0.04
N ASN A 179 12.71 -3.53 -0.13
CA ASN A 179 11.74 -3.94 -1.13
C ASN A 179 11.94 -3.11 -2.40
N ARG A 180 11.50 -3.65 -3.54
CA ARG A 180 11.43 -2.96 -4.82
C ARG A 180 10.02 -3.09 -5.40
N GLN A 181 9.69 -2.19 -6.32
CA GLN A 181 8.48 -2.34 -7.11
C GLN A 181 8.59 -3.59 -7.98
N LEU A 182 7.50 -4.36 -8.06
CA LEU A 182 7.45 -5.65 -8.74
C LEU A 182 6.78 -5.58 -10.12
N THR A 183 5.87 -4.64 -10.32
CA THR A 183 5.08 -4.46 -11.55
C THR A 183 4.95 -2.98 -11.88
N THR A 184 4.47 -2.66 -13.09
CA THR A 184 3.97 -1.31 -13.39
C THR A 184 2.76 -0.94 -12.52
N LEU A 185 2.44 0.34 -12.49
CA LEU A 185 1.25 0.84 -11.80
C LEU A 185 0.00 0.50 -12.64
N SER A 186 -1.09 0.14 -11.97
CA SER A 186 -2.41 -0.05 -12.60
C SER A 186 -3.41 0.94 -12.01
N GLY A 187 -4.10 1.71 -12.86
CA GLY A 187 -5.06 2.72 -12.45
C GLY A 187 -6.40 2.12 -12.03
N LEU A 188 -7.02 2.67 -10.99
CA LEU A 188 -8.34 2.31 -10.48
C LEU A 188 -9.10 3.59 -10.14
N PHE A 189 -10.33 3.71 -10.62
CA PHE A 189 -11.28 4.73 -10.21
C PHE A 189 -12.04 4.24 -8.97
N VAL A 190 -11.92 5.01 -7.90
CA VAL A 190 -12.60 4.73 -6.64
C VAL A 190 -13.75 5.72 -6.51
N SER A 191 -14.96 5.24 -6.27
CA SER A 191 -16.17 6.05 -6.17
C SER A 191 -16.41 6.47 -4.72
N ASN A 192 -17.10 7.60 -4.51
CA ASN A 192 -17.58 8.04 -3.21
C ASN A 192 -18.78 7.20 -2.74
N SER A 193 -18.60 5.88 -2.66
CA SER A 193 -19.65 4.92 -2.34
C SER A 193 -19.43 4.27 -0.97
N LYS A 194 -20.28 3.30 -0.63
CA LYS A 194 -20.12 2.47 0.58
C LYS A 194 -19.30 1.20 0.31
N GLY A 195 -19.01 0.89 -0.96
CA GLY A 195 -18.28 -0.31 -1.36
C GLY A 195 -16.84 -0.25 -0.89
N ASN A 196 -16.31 -1.35 -0.35
CA ASN A 196 -14.88 -1.42 -0.03
C ASN A 196 -14.09 -1.86 -1.27
N ILE A 197 -12.78 -1.61 -1.26
CA ILE A 197 -11.90 -2.06 -2.33
C ILE A 197 -11.46 -3.49 -2.05
N ARG A 198 -11.62 -4.37 -3.05
CA ARG A 198 -11.22 -5.77 -3.01
C ARG A 198 -9.93 -5.97 -3.79
N ILE A 199 -8.96 -6.68 -3.20
CA ILE A 199 -7.71 -7.07 -3.85
C ILE A 199 -7.62 -8.58 -3.81
N GLU A 200 -7.41 -9.20 -4.96
CA GLU A 200 -7.37 -10.66 -5.12
C GLU A 200 -6.20 -11.10 -5.99
N PHE A 201 -5.57 -12.21 -5.61
CA PHE A 201 -4.67 -12.96 -6.48
C PHE A 201 -5.48 -13.93 -7.33
N THR A 202 -5.41 -13.77 -8.65
CA THR A 202 -6.03 -14.65 -9.66
C THR A 202 -4.94 -15.49 -10.35
N ASP A 203 -5.36 -16.55 -11.03
CA ASP A 203 -4.49 -17.29 -11.97
C ASP A 203 -3.16 -17.76 -11.36
N LEU A 204 -3.20 -18.22 -10.11
CA LEU A 204 -2.02 -18.67 -9.39
C LEU A 204 -1.51 -19.99 -9.98
N ASP A 205 -0.27 -19.97 -10.46
CA ASP A 205 0.37 -21.14 -11.05
C ASP A 205 0.39 -22.37 -10.12
N PRO A 206 0.19 -23.59 -10.65
CA PRO A 206 0.34 -24.82 -9.88
C PRO A 206 1.72 -24.92 -9.21
N GLY A 207 1.71 -25.31 -7.94
CA GLY A 207 2.93 -25.38 -7.12
C GLY A 207 3.12 -24.19 -6.19
N TRP A 208 2.22 -23.21 -6.23
CA TRP A 208 2.19 -22.05 -5.32
C TRP A 208 0.90 -22.00 -4.52
N GLN A 209 0.96 -21.32 -3.37
CA GLN A 209 -0.22 -20.99 -2.58
C GLN A 209 -0.06 -19.62 -1.91
N ILE A 210 -1.19 -18.91 -1.75
CA ILE A 210 -1.29 -17.76 -0.86
C ILE A 210 -1.59 -18.26 0.54
N LYS A 211 -0.82 -17.82 1.53
CA LYS A 211 -1.09 -18.12 2.94
C LYS A 211 -2.21 -17.21 3.47
N GLY A 212 -3.23 -17.83 4.05
CA GLY A 212 -4.42 -17.14 4.52
C GLY A 212 -5.34 -16.75 3.36
N ASP A 213 -5.99 -15.60 3.49
CA ASP A 213 -6.99 -15.16 2.51
C ASP A 213 -6.33 -14.71 1.19
N LYS A 214 -6.82 -15.28 0.08
CA LYS A 214 -6.49 -14.84 -1.29
C LYS A 214 -7.10 -13.49 -1.65
N VAL A 215 -8.11 -13.08 -0.89
CA VAL A 215 -8.84 -11.83 -1.04
C VAL A 215 -8.61 -10.98 0.19
N LYS A 216 -8.22 -9.72 -0.01
CA LYS A 216 -8.06 -8.74 1.06
C LYS A 216 -8.86 -7.49 0.75
N ILE A 217 -9.32 -6.83 1.81
CA ILE A 217 -10.18 -5.67 1.72
C ILE A 217 -9.44 -4.44 2.23
N ILE A 218 -9.44 -3.36 1.45
CA ILE A 218 -9.12 -2.00 1.90
C ILE A 218 -10.45 -1.28 2.10
N TYR A 219 -10.67 -0.74 3.30
CA TYR A 219 -11.90 -0.01 3.56
C TYR A 219 -11.91 1.33 2.82
N ILE A 220 -13.05 1.68 2.23
CA ILE A 220 -13.20 2.92 1.45
C ILE A 220 -12.81 4.16 2.25
N LYS A 221 -13.17 4.20 3.54
CA LYS A 221 -12.82 5.28 4.46
C LYS A 221 -11.31 5.52 4.60
N ASP A 222 -10.50 4.48 4.40
CA ASP A 222 -9.04 4.54 4.51
C ASP A 222 -8.41 4.93 3.16
N ALA A 223 -9.06 4.59 2.06
CA ALA A 223 -8.63 4.94 0.71
C ALA A 223 -9.01 6.37 0.29
N TRP A 224 -10.12 6.90 0.79
CA TRP A 224 -10.70 8.14 0.27
C TRP A 224 -9.85 9.40 0.53
N ASN A 225 -9.19 9.47 1.70
CA ASN A 225 -8.43 10.66 2.09
C ASN A 225 -6.95 10.54 1.73
N SER A 226 -6.41 11.56 1.05
CA SER A 226 -4.97 11.66 0.82
C SER A 226 -4.23 11.84 2.15
N PRO A 227 -3.21 11.02 2.46
CA PRO A 227 -2.42 11.23 3.66
C PRO A 227 -1.57 12.50 3.49
N GLU A 228 -1.55 13.39 4.48
CA GLU A 228 -0.84 14.69 4.39
C GLU A 228 0.62 14.57 3.91
N ASN A 229 1.33 13.53 4.36
CA ASN A 229 2.73 13.31 3.99
C ASN A 229 2.89 12.31 2.83
N SER A 230 1.81 11.87 2.19
CA SER A 230 1.83 10.84 1.15
C SER A 230 2.47 9.50 1.61
N ALA A 231 2.58 9.27 2.93
CA ALA A 231 3.42 8.20 3.48
C ALA A 231 2.63 7.02 4.06
N ASN A 232 1.32 7.18 4.30
CA ASN A 232 0.50 6.20 5.01
C ASN A 232 -0.73 5.77 4.18
N PHE A 233 -0.51 5.56 2.89
CA PHE A 233 -1.52 4.96 2.01
C PHE A 233 -1.94 3.58 2.51
N PRO A 234 -3.21 3.19 2.32
CA PRO A 234 -3.67 1.87 2.67
C PRO A 234 -2.97 0.82 1.81
N PHE A 235 -2.67 -0.31 2.42
CA PHE A 235 -2.07 -1.45 1.73
C PHE A 235 -2.47 -2.74 2.42
N CYS A 236 -2.32 -3.84 1.69
CA CYS A 236 -2.44 -5.17 2.24
C CYS A 236 -1.18 -5.99 1.96
N VAL A 237 -0.95 -7.02 2.77
CA VAL A 237 0.22 -7.89 2.65
C VAL A 237 -0.23 -9.30 2.33
N PHE A 238 0.19 -9.83 1.19
CA PHE A 238 0.03 -11.23 0.82
C PHE A 238 1.33 -11.97 1.10
N GLU A 239 1.20 -13.25 1.44
CA GLU A 239 2.34 -14.13 1.67
C GLU A 239 2.24 -15.34 0.75
N VAL A 240 3.10 -15.39 -0.25
CA VAL A 240 3.20 -16.48 -1.21
C VAL A 240 4.13 -17.54 -0.66
N SER A 241 3.79 -18.82 -0.81
CA SER A 241 4.64 -19.94 -0.43
C SER A 241 4.61 -21.07 -1.45
N HIS A 242 5.67 -21.86 -1.47
CA HIS A 242 5.75 -23.04 -2.32
C HIS A 242 4.87 -24.15 -1.75
N VAL A 243 4.04 -24.72 -2.62
CA VAL A 243 3.50 -26.08 -2.45
C VAL A 243 4.52 -27.07 -3.03
N ASP A 244 5.01 -26.78 -4.23
CA ASP A 244 6.09 -27.52 -4.88
C ASP A 244 7.41 -26.74 -4.79
N ARG A 245 8.33 -27.22 -3.95
CA ARG A 245 9.65 -26.59 -3.75
C ARG A 245 10.59 -26.73 -4.94
N THR A 246 10.25 -27.52 -5.96
CA THR A 246 11.05 -27.63 -7.18
C THR A 246 10.77 -26.48 -8.14
N LYS A 247 9.59 -25.86 -8.06
CA LYS A 247 9.24 -24.68 -8.84
C LYS A 247 10.12 -23.50 -8.43
N GLN A 248 10.52 -22.72 -9.44
CA GLN A 248 11.31 -21.50 -9.29
C GLN A 248 10.61 -20.29 -9.91
N GLN A 249 9.79 -20.51 -10.92
CA GLN A 249 9.01 -19.46 -11.57
C GLN A 249 7.66 -19.35 -10.89
N PHE A 250 7.29 -18.12 -10.55
CA PHE A 250 6.01 -17.73 -10.02
C PHE A 250 5.32 -16.82 -11.04
N PHE A 251 4.06 -17.14 -11.36
CA PHE A 251 3.16 -16.34 -12.16
C PHE A 251 1.81 -16.22 -11.44
N CYS A 252 1.23 -15.02 -11.45
CA CYS A 252 -0.16 -14.81 -11.07
C CYS A 252 -0.71 -13.50 -11.65
N GLY A 253 -2.04 -13.40 -11.73
CA GLY A 253 -2.74 -12.14 -11.84
C GLY A 253 -3.00 -11.53 -10.46
N ILE A 254 -3.01 -10.20 -10.38
CA ILE A 254 -3.49 -9.47 -9.21
C ILE A 254 -4.54 -8.47 -9.70
N THR A 255 -5.76 -8.62 -9.20
CA THR A 255 -6.88 -7.75 -9.53
C THR A 255 -7.25 -6.91 -8.31
N VAL A 256 -7.39 -5.61 -8.51
CA VAL A 256 -8.05 -4.70 -7.58
C VAL A 256 -9.38 -4.27 -8.19
N SER A 257 -10.46 -4.29 -7.41
CA SER A 257 -11.77 -3.87 -7.86
C SER A 257 -12.52 -3.05 -6.82
N HIS A 258 -13.36 -2.15 -7.31
CA HIS A 258 -14.25 -1.34 -6.51
C HIS A 258 -15.45 -0.91 -7.34
N ASP A 259 -16.65 -1.22 -6.84
CA ASP A 259 -17.91 -1.04 -7.57
C ASP A 259 -17.79 -1.61 -8.99
N ASP A 260 -17.99 -0.79 -10.02
CA ASP A 260 -17.99 -1.20 -11.43
C ASP A 260 -16.60 -1.10 -12.10
N ASP A 261 -15.56 -0.69 -11.37
CA ASP A 261 -14.21 -0.55 -11.91
C ASP A 261 -13.24 -1.62 -11.39
N SER A 262 -12.28 -1.98 -12.24
CA SER A 262 -11.23 -2.92 -11.87
C SER A 262 -9.94 -2.68 -12.63
N ALA A 263 -8.83 -2.96 -11.95
CA ALA A 263 -7.50 -2.91 -12.51
C ALA A 263 -6.79 -4.24 -12.30
N ASN A 264 -6.13 -4.74 -13.32
CA ASN A 264 -5.37 -5.98 -13.27
C ASN A 264 -3.89 -5.72 -13.57
N THR A 265 -3.01 -6.56 -13.03
CA THR A 265 -1.63 -6.68 -13.48
C THR A 265 -1.16 -8.12 -13.31
N GLU A 266 -0.23 -8.51 -14.17
CA GLU A 266 0.44 -9.80 -14.09
C GLU A 266 1.77 -9.65 -13.36
N MET A 267 2.10 -10.63 -12.53
CA MET A 267 3.34 -10.64 -11.77
C MET A 267 4.13 -11.90 -12.06
N VAL A 268 5.36 -11.70 -12.53
CA VAL A 268 6.32 -12.76 -12.80
C VAL A 268 7.51 -12.61 -11.87
N ALA A 269 7.89 -13.70 -11.19
CA ALA A 269 9.07 -13.68 -10.34
C ALA A 269 9.85 -15.00 -10.38
N PHE A 270 11.17 -14.90 -10.27
CA PHE A 270 12.07 -16.04 -10.24
C PHE A 270 12.72 -16.19 -8.86
N PHE A 271 12.47 -17.30 -8.19
CA PHE A 271 12.98 -17.63 -6.87
C PHE A 271 14.40 -18.17 -6.98
N LYS A 272 15.39 -17.34 -6.62
CA LYS A 272 16.79 -17.72 -6.68
C LYS A 272 17.09 -18.92 -5.77
N GLN A 273 17.80 -19.91 -6.33
CA GLN A 273 18.37 -21.01 -5.59
C GLN A 273 19.61 -20.56 -4.81
N ASN A 274 19.61 -20.78 -3.50
CA ASN A 274 20.86 -20.76 -2.75
C ASN A 274 21.64 -22.01 -3.13
N ARG A 275 22.66 -21.85 -4.00
CA ARG A 275 23.64 -22.91 -4.32
C ARG A 275 24.31 -23.33 -3.01
N GLY A 276 23.84 -24.42 -2.40
CA GLY A 276 24.34 -24.93 -1.11
C GLY A 276 23.30 -25.62 -0.23
N VAL A 277 22.00 -25.33 -0.40
CA VAL A 277 20.94 -26.00 0.38
C VAL A 277 20.34 -27.13 -0.46
N ARG A 278 20.71 -28.40 -0.17
CA ARG A 278 20.06 -29.57 -0.77
C ARG A 278 18.57 -29.52 -0.45
N ILE A 279 17.73 -29.32 -1.47
CA ILE A 279 16.28 -29.45 -1.36
C ILE A 279 16.02 -30.93 -1.06
N LYS A 280 15.60 -31.24 0.16
CA LYS A 280 15.11 -32.58 0.49
C LYS A 280 13.83 -32.79 -0.33
N LEU A 281 13.88 -33.67 -1.32
CA LEU A 281 12.69 -34.10 -2.04
C LEU A 281 11.66 -34.67 -1.04
N PRO A 282 10.36 -34.49 -1.28
CA PRO A 282 9.34 -35.21 -0.52
C PRO A 282 9.63 -36.70 -0.63
N GLN A 283 9.82 -37.37 0.51
CA GLN A 283 9.91 -38.82 0.54
C GLN A 283 8.59 -39.36 0.00
N LYS A 284 8.63 -40.03 -1.17
CA LYS A 284 7.57 -40.94 -1.59
C LYS A 284 7.32 -41.87 -0.41
N ARG A 285 6.13 -41.81 0.19
CA ARG A 285 5.66 -42.87 1.08
C ARG A 285 5.70 -44.15 0.24
N LYS A 286 6.62 -45.06 0.57
CA LYS A 286 6.61 -46.41 0.06
C LYS A 286 5.32 -47.04 0.61
N ASN A 287 4.30 -47.16 -0.22
CA ASN A 287 3.28 -48.16 0.03
C ASN A 287 4.01 -49.50 -0.12
N SER A 288 4.37 -50.11 1.01
CA SER A 288 4.86 -51.47 1.05
C SER A 288 3.76 -52.40 0.52
N PRO A 289 4.06 -53.31 -0.41
CA PRO A 289 3.09 -54.31 -0.83
C PRO A 289 2.81 -55.24 0.36
N THR A 290 1.54 -55.32 0.74
CA THR A 290 1.04 -56.30 1.70
C THR A 290 1.34 -57.69 1.16
N LYS A 291 2.17 -58.46 1.86
CA LYS A 291 2.39 -59.88 1.55
C LYS A 291 1.06 -60.64 1.71
N PRO A 292 0.69 -61.55 0.79
CA PRO A 292 -0.41 -62.47 1.05
C PRO A 292 0.04 -63.50 2.10
N PRO A 293 -0.87 -64.00 2.95
CA PRO A 293 -0.54 -65.07 3.88
C PRO A 293 -0.40 -66.40 3.11
N HIS A 294 0.69 -67.11 3.41
CA HIS A 294 0.83 -68.52 3.09
C HIS A 294 -0.02 -69.31 4.07
N ASP A 295 -0.93 -70.14 3.56
CA ASP A 295 -1.42 -71.32 4.28
C ASP A 295 -1.23 -72.54 3.38
N ASN A 296 -0.62 -73.57 3.95
CA ASN A 296 -0.39 -74.86 3.33
C ASN A 296 -1.60 -75.77 3.57
N ASN A 297 -2.07 -76.39 2.48
CA ASN A 297 -2.70 -77.71 2.31
C ASN A 297 -3.67 -78.25 3.38
N VAL A 298 -4.84 -78.74 2.93
CA VAL A 298 -5.13 -80.20 2.76
C VAL A 298 -6.58 -80.43 2.27
N GLU A 299 -6.66 -81.23 1.20
CA GLU A 299 -7.68 -82.22 0.75
C GLU A 299 -9.10 -81.88 0.21
N VAL A 300 -9.25 -82.32 -1.06
CA VAL A 300 -10.24 -83.27 -1.63
C VAL A 300 -11.73 -82.89 -1.72
N TYR A 301 -12.20 -82.80 -2.97
CA TYR A 301 -13.31 -83.53 -3.65
C TYR A 301 -13.50 -82.75 -4.97
N GLY A 302 -13.41 -83.30 -6.19
CA GLY A 302 -14.14 -84.44 -6.71
C GLY A 302 -15.15 -83.96 -7.77
N PHE A 303 -14.83 -84.22 -9.05
CA PHE A 303 -15.71 -84.43 -10.22
C PHE A 303 -16.38 -83.30 -11.03
N LYS A 304 -16.08 -83.39 -12.36
CA LYS A 304 -16.91 -83.30 -13.60
C LYS A 304 -17.83 -82.08 -13.80
N ILE A 305 -17.90 -81.46 -14.98
CA ILE A 305 -17.89 -81.97 -16.37
C ILE A 305 -16.95 -81.11 -17.23
#